data_AF-A0A929JN16-F1
#
_entry.id   AF-A0A929JN16-F1
#
_cell.length_a   1.000
_cell.length_b   1.000
_cell.length_c   1.000
_cell.angle_alpha   90.00
_cell.angle_beta   90.00
_cell.angle_gamma   90.00
#
_symmetry.space_group_name_H-M   'P 1'
#
loop_
_entity.id
_entity.type
_entity.pdbx_description
1 polymer ?
#
loop_
_entity_poly.entity_id
_entity_poly.type
_entity_poly.pdbx_seq_one_letter_code
_entity_poly.pdbx_strand_id
1 'polypeptide(L)'
;MEVTVLVQATDKAFEILEKARNEARELLYSSAKLTSEAKSLAEKREARAFLSGAQQSRLAFRNFTITFFILFAFWILLSGRFDLFHLTLGIICCLLVSYMSHDLLFANTRVGDIRIMVRRFFSAGPWFLGQIFSANLHVAYLALSPKMPIDPQIIRFTTKLESDISWVALANSITLTPGTITVDIREGEFFVHALDRKVAYDLNTGEMEDKIAHVFMEADHVYVQDVLDVSRIFGALK
;
A
#
# COMPACT_ATOMS: atom_id res chain seq x y z
N MET A 1 7.05 -56.07 -65.87
CA MET A 1 7.78 -55.65 -64.64
C MET A 1 7.85 -54.13 -64.51
N GLU A 2 8.03 -53.39 -65.62
CA GLU A 2 8.12 -51.91 -65.59
C GLU A 2 6.82 -51.18 -65.20
N VAL A 3 5.65 -51.65 -65.67
CA VAL A 3 4.36 -50.99 -65.38
C VAL A 3 4.00 -50.99 -63.89
N THR A 4 4.29 -52.08 -63.18
CA THR A 4 4.02 -52.22 -61.74
C THR A 4 4.88 -51.28 -60.90
N VAL A 5 6.14 -51.08 -61.29
CA VAL A 5 7.08 -50.14 -60.64
C VAL A 5 6.64 -48.70 -60.87
N LEU A 6 6.15 -48.39 -62.08
CA LEU A 6 5.63 -47.05 -62.42
C LEU A 6 4.38 -46.71 -61.58
N VAL A 7 3.44 -47.65 -61.46
CA VAL A 7 2.22 -47.47 -60.64
C VAL A 7 2.57 -47.27 -59.17
N GLN A 8 3.46 -48.09 -58.60
CA GLN A 8 3.90 -47.93 -57.21
C GLN A 8 4.64 -46.59 -56.97
N ALA A 9 5.46 -46.14 -57.92
CA ALA A 9 6.13 -44.84 -57.83
C ALA A 9 5.11 -43.69 -57.87
N THR A 10 4.06 -43.82 -58.68
CA THR A 10 2.99 -42.81 -58.82
C THR A 10 2.13 -42.72 -57.56
N ASP A 11 1.73 -43.86 -56.98
CA ASP A 11 0.99 -43.90 -55.71
C ASP A 11 1.81 -43.31 -54.56
N LYS A 12 3.10 -43.64 -54.48
CA LYS A 12 4.00 -43.10 -53.46
C LYS A 12 4.22 -41.60 -53.63
N ALA A 13 4.33 -41.11 -54.86
CA ALA A 13 4.39 -39.69 -55.15
C ALA A 13 3.09 -38.97 -54.76
N PHE A 14 1.94 -39.58 -55.02
CA PHE A 14 0.63 -39.07 -54.62
C PHE A 14 0.48 -39.00 -53.09
N GLU A 15 0.91 -40.04 -52.38
CA GLU A 15 0.89 -40.10 -50.91
C GLU A 15 1.79 -39.01 -50.28
N ILE A 16 2.98 -38.79 -50.83
CA ILE A 16 3.88 -37.71 -50.42
C ILE A 16 3.25 -36.33 -50.65
N LEU A 17 2.63 -36.13 -51.82
CA LEU A 17 1.94 -34.88 -52.14
C LEU A 17 0.75 -34.62 -51.21
N GLU A 18 -0.03 -35.65 -50.88
CA GLU A 18 -1.19 -35.54 -50.00
C GLU A 18 -0.77 -35.26 -48.55
N LYS A 19 0.31 -35.88 -48.08
CA LYS A 19 0.91 -35.57 -46.77
C LYS A 19 1.43 -34.13 -46.71
N ALA A 20 2.20 -33.70 -47.72
CA ALA A 20 2.71 -32.33 -47.79
C ALA A 20 1.58 -31.29 -47.81
N ARG A 21 0.48 -31.58 -48.53
CA ARG A 21 -0.71 -30.72 -48.56
C ARG A 21 -1.38 -30.60 -47.19
N ASN A 22 -1.46 -31.68 -46.42
CA ASN A 22 -2.06 -31.68 -45.10
C ASN A 22 -1.19 -30.92 -44.08
N GLU A 23 0.13 -31.12 -44.11
CA GLU A 23 1.08 -30.35 -43.29
C GLU A 23 1.03 -28.85 -43.61
N ALA A 24 0.97 -28.49 -44.91
CA ALA A 24 0.81 -27.10 -45.33
C ALA A 24 -0.49 -26.47 -44.82
N ARG A 25 -1.60 -27.22 -44.80
CA ARG A 25 -2.87 -26.76 -44.24
C ARG A 25 -2.77 -26.51 -42.73
N GLU A 26 -2.20 -27.44 -41.98
CA GLU A 26 -2.00 -27.27 -40.53
C GLU A 26 -1.15 -26.05 -40.19
N LEU A 27 -0.07 -25.83 -40.94
CA LEU A 27 0.77 -24.63 -40.79
C LEU A 27 0.01 -23.33 -41.11
N LEU A 28 -0.83 -23.34 -42.15
CA LEU A 28 -1.70 -22.20 -42.50
C LEU A 28 -2.75 -21.94 -41.41
N TYR A 29 -3.38 -22.97 -40.85
CA TYR A 29 -4.33 -22.82 -39.75
C TYR A 29 -3.66 -22.30 -38.47
N SER A 30 -2.50 -22.84 -38.12
CA SER A 30 -1.72 -22.41 -36.95
C SER A 30 -1.27 -20.96 -37.07
N SER A 31 -0.71 -20.56 -38.23
CA SER A 31 -0.28 -19.18 -38.48
C SER A 31 -1.44 -18.19 -38.47
N ALA A 32 -2.58 -18.54 -39.07
CA ALA A 32 -3.79 -17.72 -39.02
C ALA A 32 -4.31 -17.57 -37.58
N LYS A 33 -4.32 -18.65 -36.81
CA LYS A 33 -4.73 -18.64 -35.40
C LYS A 33 -3.81 -17.76 -34.55
N LEU A 34 -2.50 -17.94 -34.64
CA LEU A 34 -1.51 -17.12 -33.94
C LEU A 34 -1.63 -15.63 -34.28
N THR A 35 -1.89 -15.31 -35.56
CA THR A 35 -2.11 -13.93 -36.00
C THR A 35 -3.37 -13.33 -35.37
N SER A 36 -4.47 -14.11 -35.30
CA SER A 36 -5.72 -13.67 -34.66
C SER A 36 -5.57 -13.48 -33.15
N GLU A 37 -4.87 -14.38 -32.47
CA GLU A 37 -4.60 -14.30 -31.03
C GLU A 37 -3.71 -13.10 -30.71
N ALA A 38 -2.65 -12.89 -31.50
CA ALA A 38 -1.76 -11.73 -31.38
C ALA A 38 -2.53 -10.41 -31.56
N LYS A 39 -3.43 -10.33 -32.55
CA LYS A 39 -4.28 -9.16 -32.78
C LYS A 39 -5.23 -8.91 -31.60
N SER A 40 -5.86 -9.96 -31.09
CA SER A 40 -6.76 -9.86 -29.92
C SER A 40 -6.02 -9.42 -28.65
N LEU A 41 -4.77 -9.85 -28.47
CA LEU A 41 -3.94 -9.48 -27.34
C LEU A 41 -3.48 -8.02 -27.45
N ALA A 42 -3.16 -7.55 -28.65
CA ALA A 42 -2.84 -6.16 -28.94
C ALA A 42 -4.04 -5.24 -28.64
N GLU A 43 -5.24 -5.58 -29.13
CA GLU A 43 -6.47 -4.82 -28.83
C GLU A 43 -6.77 -4.78 -27.32
N LYS A 44 -6.61 -5.89 -26.60
CA LYS A 44 -6.77 -5.93 -25.13
C LYS A 44 -5.70 -5.14 -24.38
N ARG A 45 -4.49 -4.99 -24.94
CA ARG A 45 -3.41 -4.17 -24.36
C ARG A 45 -3.69 -2.69 -24.58
N GLU A 46 -4.10 -2.30 -25.79
CA GLU A 46 -4.47 -0.91 -26.11
C GLU A 46 -5.69 -0.45 -25.32
N ALA A 47 -6.75 -1.27 -25.24
CA ALA A 47 -7.92 -0.97 -24.43
C ALA A 47 -7.56 -0.81 -22.95
N ARG A 48 -6.67 -1.66 -22.40
CA ARG A 48 -6.18 -1.51 -21.03
C ARG A 48 -5.32 -0.28 -20.84
N ALA A 49 -4.43 0.04 -21.78
CA ALA A 49 -3.59 1.24 -21.73
C ALA A 49 -4.41 2.53 -21.78
N PHE A 50 -5.47 2.55 -22.61
CA PHE A 50 -6.40 3.67 -22.69
C PHE A 50 -7.20 3.84 -21.38
N LEU A 51 -7.75 2.74 -20.85
CA LEU A 51 -8.46 2.75 -19.57
C LEU A 51 -7.55 3.16 -18.40
N SER A 52 -6.31 2.65 -18.36
CA SER A 52 -5.35 3.02 -17.32
C SER A 52 -4.93 4.48 -17.42
N GLY A 53 -4.74 5.02 -18.63
CA GLY A 53 -4.42 6.44 -18.84
C GLY A 53 -5.56 7.38 -18.42
N ALA A 54 -6.81 7.01 -18.76
CA ALA A 54 -7.99 7.75 -18.32
C ALA A 54 -8.21 7.66 -16.80
N GLN A 55 -7.86 6.53 -16.19
CA GLN A 55 -7.91 6.34 -14.74
C GLN A 55 -6.81 7.14 -14.04
N GLN A 56 -5.59 7.14 -14.57
CA GLN A 56 -4.44 7.85 -14.01
C GLN A 56 -4.64 9.38 -14.02
N SER A 57 -5.17 9.94 -15.11
CA SER A 57 -5.48 11.39 -15.17
C SER A 57 -6.56 11.80 -14.16
N ARG A 58 -7.58 10.95 -13.94
CA ARG A 58 -8.59 11.15 -12.89
C ARG A 58 -7.99 11.08 -11.48
N LEU A 59 -7.09 10.13 -11.22
CA LEU A 59 -6.41 10.04 -9.92
C LEU A 59 -5.51 11.25 -9.68
N ALA A 60 -4.73 11.69 -10.66
CA ALA A 60 -3.85 12.86 -10.55
C ALA A 60 -4.66 14.14 -10.26
N PHE A 61 -5.74 14.38 -11.02
CA PHE A 61 -6.60 15.55 -10.80
C PHE A 61 -7.29 15.51 -9.43
N ARG A 62 -7.71 14.32 -8.98
CA ARG A 62 -8.29 14.13 -7.65
C ARG A 62 -7.25 14.42 -6.56
N ASN A 63 -6.05 13.84 -6.66
CA ASN A 63 -4.98 14.03 -5.68
C ASN A 63 -4.55 15.50 -5.61
N PHE A 64 -4.49 16.19 -6.75
CA PHE A 64 -4.27 17.63 -6.84
C PHE A 64 -5.36 18.43 -6.11
N THR A 65 -6.63 18.08 -6.34
CA THR A 65 -7.75 18.79 -5.72
C THR A 65 -7.74 18.62 -4.19
N ILE A 66 -7.54 17.39 -3.71
CA ILE A 66 -7.48 17.09 -2.26
C ILE A 66 -6.29 17.82 -1.62
N THR A 67 -5.11 17.73 -2.23
CA THR A 67 -3.89 18.40 -1.76
C THR A 67 -4.10 19.91 -1.66
N PHE A 68 -4.70 20.52 -2.68
CA PHE A 68 -5.02 21.95 -2.67
C PHE A 68 -5.90 22.34 -1.47
N PHE A 69 -7.00 21.63 -1.23
CA PHE A 69 -7.90 21.96 -0.13
C PHE A 69 -7.26 21.75 1.25
N ILE A 70 -6.44 20.71 1.42
CA ILE A 70 -5.71 20.46 2.67
C ILE A 70 -4.72 21.60 2.92
N LEU A 71 -3.91 21.96 1.93
CA LEU A 71 -2.93 23.04 2.04
C LEU A 71 -3.61 24.40 2.27
N PHE A 72 -4.73 24.65 1.60
CA PHE A 72 -5.46 25.91 1.77
C PHE A 72 -6.15 26.01 3.13
N ALA A 73 -6.73 24.91 3.64
CA ALA A 73 -7.25 24.86 5.00
C ALA A 73 -6.14 25.08 6.04
N PHE A 74 -4.98 24.47 5.83
CA PHE A 74 -3.80 24.66 6.67
C PHE A 74 -3.29 26.12 6.61
N TRP A 75 -3.28 26.74 5.43
CA TRP A 75 -2.95 28.15 5.25
C TRP A 75 -3.88 29.07 6.04
N ILE A 76 -5.21 28.86 5.94
CA ILE A 76 -6.20 29.65 6.69
C ILE A 76 -5.98 29.50 8.19
N LEU A 77 -5.74 28.26 8.66
CA LEU A 77 -5.53 27.96 10.06
C LEU A 77 -4.28 28.65 10.62
N LEU A 78 -3.17 28.68 9.87
CA LEU A 78 -1.94 29.36 10.28
C LEU A 78 -1.99 30.88 10.14
N SER A 79 -2.57 31.38 9.05
CA SER A 79 -2.63 32.81 8.76
C SER A 79 -3.58 33.54 9.71
N GLY A 80 -4.75 32.96 10.00
CA GLY A 80 -5.80 33.58 10.83
C GLY A 80 -6.37 34.89 10.27
N ARG A 81 -5.97 35.28 9.04
CA ARG A 81 -6.37 36.50 8.35
C ARG A 81 -7.30 36.16 7.18
N PHE A 82 -8.44 36.84 7.12
CA PHE A 82 -9.49 36.63 6.11
C PHE A 82 -9.66 37.81 5.15
N ASP A 83 -8.68 38.71 5.07
CA ASP A 83 -8.69 39.79 4.10
C ASP A 83 -8.40 39.27 2.69
N LEU A 84 -8.89 40.01 1.70
CA LEU A 84 -8.86 39.61 0.29
C LEU A 84 -7.43 39.37 -0.23
N PHE A 85 -6.45 40.12 0.27
CA PHE A 85 -5.06 39.98 -0.13
C PHE A 85 -4.46 38.65 0.35
N HIS A 86 -4.62 38.30 1.63
CA HIS A 86 -4.08 37.05 2.17
C HIS A 86 -4.78 35.80 1.60
N LEU A 87 -6.08 35.89 1.29
CA LEU A 87 -6.82 34.79 0.67
C LEU A 87 -6.38 34.55 -0.78
N THR A 88 -6.25 35.60 -1.58
CA THR A 88 -5.81 35.47 -2.98
C THR A 88 -4.38 34.95 -3.08
N LEU A 89 -3.48 35.44 -2.23
CA LEU A 89 -2.12 34.92 -2.12
C LEU A 89 -2.10 33.43 -1.74
N GLY A 90 -2.90 33.05 -0.72
CA GLY A 90 -3.02 31.67 -0.29
C GLY A 90 -3.50 30.74 -1.39
N ILE A 91 -4.51 31.15 -2.17
CA ILE A 91 -5.01 30.38 -3.32
C ILE A 91 -3.90 30.16 -4.35
N ILE A 92 -3.18 31.21 -4.74
CA ILE A 92 -2.12 31.13 -5.75
C ILE A 92 -1.00 30.20 -5.28
N CYS A 93 -0.53 30.36 -4.04
CA CYS A 93 0.52 29.51 -3.47
C CYS A 93 0.07 28.05 -3.36
N CYS A 94 -1.14 27.78 -2.86
CA CYS A 94 -1.63 26.41 -2.71
C CYS A 94 -1.86 25.73 -4.07
N LEU A 95 -2.31 26.46 -5.10
CA LEU A 95 -2.41 25.93 -6.47
C LEU A 95 -1.05 25.52 -7.02
N LEU A 96 -0.04 26.38 -6.85
CA LEU A 96 1.32 26.11 -7.33
C LEU A 96 1.92 24.90 -6.62
N VAL A 97 1.85 24.86 -5.29
CA VAL A 97 2.41 23.74 -4.50
C VAL A 97 1.68 22.44 -4.82
N SER A 98 0.34 22.48 -4.92
CA SER A 98 -0.44 21.30 -5.28
C SER A 98 -0.08 20.80 -6.69
N TYR A 99 0.13 21.71 -7.65
CA TYR A 99 0.52 21.34 -9.00
C TYR A 99 1.83 20.57 -9.01
N MET A 100 2.81 21.03 -8.22
CA MET A 100 4.12 20.39 -8.10
C MET A 100 4.12 19.12 -7.24
N SER A 101 3.21 18.99 -6.27
CA SER A 101 3.31 18.00 -5.18
C SER A 101 2.15 17.02 -5.09
N HIS A 102 1.20 17.06 -6.03
CA HIS A 102 -0.01 16.23 -5.97
C HIS A 102 0.25 14.71 -5.90
N ASP A 103 1.40 14.26 -6.44
CA ASP A 103 1.78 12.84 -6.43
C ASP A 103 2.45 12.39 -5.12
N LEU A 104 2.87 13.32 -4.25
CA LEU A 104 3.62 12.99 -3.02
C LEU A 104 2.71 12.59 -1.85
N LEU A 105 1.55 13.24 -1.68
CA LEU A 105 0.71 13.06 -0.50
C LEU A 105 -0.20 11.82 -0.55
N PHE A 106 -0.60 11.37 -1.74
CA PHE A 106 -1.61 10.34 -1.92
C PHE A 106 -1.25 9.31 -2.98
N ALA A 107 0.03 8.96 -3.08
CA ALA A 107 0.54 8.00 -4.06
C ALA A 107 -0.15 6.63 -4.00
N ASN A 108 -0.71 6.22 -2.84
CA ASN A 108 -1.23 4.86 -2.66
C ASN A 108 -2.50 4.71 -1.80
N THR A 109 -3.23 5.79 -1.48
CA THR A 109 -4.37 5.71 -0.54
C THR A 109 -5.73 5.66 -1.26
N ARG A 110 -6.57 4.68 -0.91
CA ARG A 110 -7.97 4.59 -1.38
C ARG A 110 -8.81 5.68 -0.69
N VAL A 111 -9.32 6.64 -1.47
CA VAL A 111 -10.00 7.85 -0.96
C VAL A 111 -11.33 7.58 -0.25
N GLY A 112 -12.00 6.46 -0.53
CA GLY A 112 -13.23 6.06 0.18
C GLY A 112 -13.04 5.90 1.69
N ASP A 113 -11.81 5.64 2.10
CA ASP A 113 -11.44 5.32 3.48
C ASP A 113 -11.09 6.57 4.30
N ILE A 114 -10.87 7.73 3.67
CA ILE A 114 -10.40 8.95 4.36
C ILE A 114 -11.41 9.44 5.41
N ARG A 115 -12.71 9.43 5.12
CA ARG A 115 -13.72 9.86 6.12
C ARG A 115 -13.73 8.93 7.33
N ILE A 116 -13.60 7.63 7.11
CA ILE A 116 -13.58 6.62 8.16
C ILE A 116 -12.29 6.76 8.97
N MET A 117 -11.15 6.90 8.30
CA MET A 117 -9.83 7.13 8.90
C MET A 117 -9.84 8.37 9.78
N VAL A 118 -10.35 9.51 9.29
CA VAL A 118 -10.46 10.76 10.07
C VAL A 118 -11.33 10.55 11.30
N ARG A 119 -12.49 9.90 11.17
CA ARG A 119 -13.35 9.61 12.32
C ARG A 119 -12.66 8.69 13.34
N ARG A 120 -12.01 7.62 12.87
CA ARG A 120 -11.29 6.67 13.72
C ARG A 120 -10.11 7.36 14.42
N PHE A 121 -9.38 8.23 13.71
CA PHE A 121 -8.29 9.05 14.26
C PHE A 121 -8.77 9.95 15.41
N PHE A 122 -9.83 10.72 15.20
CA PHE A 122 -10.39 11.57 16.26
C PHE A 122 -10.93 10.75 17.44
N SER A 123 -11.48 9.55 17.20
CA SER A 123 -11.92 8.66 18.29
C SER A 123 -10.77 8.03 19.08
N ALA A 124 -9.62 7.79 18.44
CA ALA A 124 -8.43 7.24 19.08
C ALA A 124 -7.59 8.32 19.78
N GLY A 125 -7.71 9.59 19.37
CA GLY A 125 -6.96 10.72 19.90
C GLY A 125 -6.94 10.83 21.43
N PRO A 126 -8.09 10.77 22.14
CA PRO A 126 -8.11 10.81 23.60
C PRO A 126 -7.29 9.71 24.27
N TRP A 127 -7.27 8.50 23.69
CA TRP A 127 -6.46 7.39 24.19
C TRP A 127 -4.96 7.67 24.02
N PHE A 128 -4.53 8.14 22.84
CA PHE A 128 -3.14 8.53 22.61
C PHE A 128 -2.68 9.66 23.54
N LEU A 129 -3.54 10.67 23.77
CA LEU A 129 -3.25 11.74 24.73
C LEU A 129 -3.07 11.20 26.16
N GLY A 130 -3.88 10.22 26.57
CA GLY A 130 -3.73 9.54 27.85
C GLY A 130 -2.40 8.78 27.98
N GLN A 131 -1.98 8.10 26.92
CA GLN A 131 -0.68 7.41 26.86
C GLN A 131 0.48 8.40 26.96
N ILE A 132 0.44 9.48 26.19
CA ILE A 132 1.45 10.56 26.22
C ILE A 132 1.52 11.15 27.63
N PHE A 133 0.40 11.48 28.25
CA PHE A 133 0.37 12.05 29.60
C PHE A 133 0.95 11.10 30.65
N SER A 134 0.56 9.82 30.61
CA SER A 134 1.04 8.80 31.55
C SER A 134 2.54 8.55 31.42
N ALA A 135 3.04 8.48 30.18
CA ALA A 135 4.46 8.31 29.89
C ALA A 135 5.28 9.55 30.28
N ASN A 136 4.76 10.77 30.09
CA ASN A 136 5.37 12.01 30.59
C ASN A 136 5.55 11.97 32.12
N LEU A 137 4.52 11.56 32.86
CA LEU A 137 4.61 11.45 34.32
C LEU A 137 5.65 10.41 34.77
N HIS A 138 5.74 9.28 34.06
CA HIS A 138 6.76 8.26 34.33
C HIS A 138 8.17 8.81 34.13
N VAL A 139 8.44 9.44 32.98
CA VAL A 139 9.75 10.04 32.70
C VAL A 139 10.08 11.17 33.68
N ALA A 140 9.12 12.01 34.05
CA ALA A 140 9.31 13.04 35.06
C ALA A 140 9.70 12.44 36.42
N TYR A 141 9.05 11.33 36.83
CA TYR A 141 9.43 10.60 38.03
C TYR A 141 10.86 10.05 37.97
N LEU A 142 11.24 9.43 36.84
CA LEU A 142 12.61 8.91 36.63
C LEU A 142 13.66 10.03 36.70
N ALA A 143 13.39 11.17 36.06
CA ALA A 143 14.31 12.31 36.01
C ALA A 143 14.46 13.04 37.36
N LEU A 144 13.37 13.14 38.14
CA LEU A 144 13.38 13.79 39.46
C LEU A 144 13.82 12.86 40.59
N SER A 145 13.86 11.55 40.36
CA SER A 145 14.30 10.58 41.35
C SER A 145 15.81 10.72 41.58
N PRO A 146 16.28 10.99 42.83
CA PRO A 146 17.71 11.10 43.13
C PRO A 146 18.50 9.82 42.83
N LYS A 147 17.81 8.67 42.81
CA LYS A 147 18.40 7.36 42.52
C LYS A 147 18.51 7.08 41.02
N MET A 148 17.85 7.87 40.17
CA MET A 148 17.76 7.70 38.71
C MET A 148 17.69 6.23 38.28
N PRO A 149 16.61 5.50 38.61
CA PRO A 149 16.47 4.08 38.31
C PRO A 149 16.13 3.85 36.83
N ILE A 150 17.02 4.23 35.93
CA ILE A 150 16.91 3.99 34.48
C ILE A 150 17.54 2.63 34.14
N ASP A 151 16.92 1.89 33.21
CA ASP A 151 17.44 0.63 32.68
C ASP A 151 17.23 0.60 31.15
N PRO A 152 18.09 1.31 30.41
CA PRO A 152 17.92 1.51 28.99
C PRO A 152 18.19 0.22 28.21
N GLN A 153 17.32 -0.10 27.25
CA GLN A 153 17.44 -1.28 26.40
C GLN A 153 16.90 -1.02 25.00
N ILE A 154 17.35 -1.82 24.03
CA ILE A 154 16.78 -1.84 22.68
C ILE A 154 15.87 -3.04 22.58
N ILE A 155 14.61 -2.79 22.26
CA ILE A 155 13.64 -3.83 21.93
C ILE A 155 13.50 -3.95 20.41
N ARG A 156 13.24 -5.17 19.95
CA ARG A 156 12.93 -5.49 18.56
C ARG A 156 11.60 -6.22 18.51
N PHE A 157 10.70 -5.75 17.67
CA PHE A 157 9.44 -6.44 17.38
C PHE A 157 9.08 -6.30 15.90
N THR A 158 8.32 -7.25 15.38
CA THR A 158 7.82 -7.25 13.99
C THR A 158 6.38 -6.77 14.02
N THR A 159 6.05 -5.76 13.19
CA THR A 159 4.68 -5.24 13.09
C THR A 159 3.83 -6.11 12.17
N LYS A 160 2.52 -6.15 12.43
CA LYS A 160 1.51 -6.71 11.53
C LYS A 160 0.94 -5.70 10.54
N LEU A 161 1.35 -4.43 10.63
CA LEU A 161 0.96 -3.38 9.70
C LEU A 161 1.63 -3.63 8.35
N GLU A 162 0.94 -3.30 7.26
CA GLU A 162 1.40 -3.51 5.89
C GLU A 162 1.78 -2.20 5.19
N SER A 163 1.17 -1.07 5.55
CA SER A 163 1.42 0.19 4.83
C SER A 163 2.49 1.07 5.46
N ASP A 164 3.25 1.74 4.59
CA ASP A 164 4.30 2.69 4.97
C ASP A 164 3.76 3.80 5.89
N ILE A 165 2.54 4.30 5.63
CA ILE A 165 1.96 5.38 6.44
C ILE A 165 1.61 4.89 7.85
N SER A 166 1.16 3.64 7.99
CA SER A 166 0.89 3.03 9.28
C SER A 166 2.18 2.73 10.04
N TRP A 167 3.25 2.30 9.35
CA TRP A 167 4.57 2.14 9.96
C TRP A 167 5.10 3.47 10.52
N VAL A 168 5.03 4.54 9.71
CA VAL A 168 5.45 5.88 10.13
C VAL A 168 4.58 6.40 11.29
N ALA A 169 3.27 6.17 11.25
CA ALA A 169 2.38 6.56 12.34
C ALA A 169 2.72 5.82 13.64
N LEU A 170 3.02 4.52 13.58
CA LEU A 170 3.43 3.73 14.74
C LEU A 170 4.77 4.21 15.30
N ALA A 171 5.76 4.39 14.43
CA ALA A 171 7.08 4.89 14.83
C ALA A 171 7.00 6.24 15.56
N ASN A 172 6.20 7.16 15.03
CA ASN A 172 5.98 8.48 15.61
C ASN A 172 5.19 8.39 16.92
N SER A 173 4.20 7.51 17.02
CA SER A 173 3.42 7.33 18.24
C SER A 173 4.27 6.77 19.39
N ILE A 174 5.15 5.81 19.09
CA ILE A 174 6.13 5.27 20.03
C ILE A 174 7.14 6.35 20.46
N THR A 175 7.59 7.19 19.54
CA THR A 175 8.54 8.27 19.89
C THR A 175 7.87 9.38 20.70
N LEU A 176 6.57 9.63 20.47
CA LEU A 176 5.80 10.62 21.20
C LEU A 176 5.46 10.21 22.64
N THR A 177 5.43 8.90 22.94
CA THR A 177 5.34 8.44 24.34
C THR A 177 6.71 8.60 24.99
N PRO A 178 6.89 9.53 25.96
CA PRO A 178 8.21 9.81 26.50
C PRO A 178 8.82 8.58 27.15
N GLY A 179 10.12 8.41 26.94
CA GLY A 179 10.87 7.26 27.42
C GLY A 179 11.11 6.20 26.35
N THR A 180 10.63 6.41 25.12
CA THR A 180 10.94 5.57 23.95
C THR A 180 11.34 6.40 22.73
N ILE A 181 12.21 5.83 21.89
CA ILE A 181 12.62 6.40 20.59
C ILE A 181 12.69 5.26 19.58
N THR A 182 11.98 5.40 18.46
CA THR A 182 12.15 4.48 17.32
C THR A 182 13.47 4.79 16.63
N VAL A 183 14.39 3.81 16.61
CA VAL A 183 15.74 3.95 16.06
C VAL A 183 15.76 3.64 14.57
N ASP A 184 15.08 2.56 14.16
CA ASP A 184 15.08 2.09 12.79
C ASP A 184 13.83 1.26 12.49
N ILE A 185 13.45 1.20 11.21
CA ILE A 185 12.37 0.38 10.68
C ILE A 185 12.90 -0.33 9.42
N ARG A 186 12.91 -1.65 9.41
CA ARG A 186 13.38 -2.46 8.28
C ARG A 186 12.39 -3.56 7.96
N GLU A 187 11.74 -3.48 6.80
CA GLU A 187 10.85 -4.55 6.32
C GLU A 187 9.79 -4.97 7.36
N GLY A 188 9.22 -4.02 8.10
CA GLY A 188 8.25 -4.28 9.17
C GLY A 188 8.86 -4.67 10.52
N GLU A 189 10.19 -4.74 10.67
CA GLU A 189 10.86 -4.85 11.96
C GLU A 189 11.16 -3.48 12.55
N PHE A 190 10.71 -3.25 13.78
CA PHE A 190 10.93 -2.04 14.55
C PHE A 190 12.05 -2.24 15.56
N PHE A 191 12.99 -1.30 15.60
CA PHE A 191 14.01 -1.20 16.63
C PHE A 191 13.71 0.01 17.49
N VAL A 192 13.39 -0.20 18.76
CA VAL A 192 13.01 0.88 19.67
C VAL A 192 13.95 0.91 20.87
N HIS A 193 14.49 2.08 21.15
CA HIS A 193 15.21 2.33 22.39
C HIS A 193 14.20 2.72 23.48
N ALA A 194 14.20 1.99 24.58
CA ALA A 194 13.39 2.27 25.76
C ALA A 194 14.29 2.70 26.92
N LEU A 195 13.86 3.71 27.68
CA LEU A 195 14.59 4.30 28.80
C LEU A 195 14.53 3.43 30.08
N ASP A 196 13.49 2.59 30.19
CA ASP A 196 13.21 1.76 31.36
C ASP A 196 12.47 0.47 30.97
N ARG A 197 12.58 -0.58 31.80
CA ARG A 197 11.94 -1.89 31.57
C ARG A 197 10.43 -1.82 31.47
N LYS A 198 9.80 -0.97 32.27
CA LYS A 198 8.34 -0.84 32.25
C LYS A 198 7.86 -0.36 30.87
N VAL A 199 8.51 0.64 30.32
CA VAL A 199 8.14 1.21 29.01
C VAL A 199 8.36 0.18 27.89
N ALA A 200 9.45 -0.59 27.96
CA ALA A 200 9.68 -1.69 27.03
C ALA A 200 8.60 -2.78 27.10
N TYR A 201 8.13 -3.12 28.31
CA TYR A 201 7.05 -4.09 28.50
C TYR A 201 5.72 -3.57 27.93
N ASP A 202 5.40 -2.30 28.19
CA ASP A 202 4.17 -1.67 27.71
C ASP A 202 4.10 -1.67 26.16
N LEU A 203 5.23 -1.48 25.47
CA LEU A 203 5.30 -1.57 24.01
C LEU A 203 5.02 -2.98 23.48
N ASN A 204 5.48 -4.03 24.17
CA ASN A 204 5.25 -5.42 23.77
C ASN A 204 3.79 -5.87 23.92
N THR A 205 2.92 -5.08 24.57
CA THR A 205 1.49 -5.40 24.69
C THR A 205 0.74 -5.33 23.35
N GLY A 206 1.27 -4.59 22.36
CA GLY A 206 0.65 -4.43 21.05
C GLY A 206 -0.56 -3.48 21.01
N GLU A 207 -1.00 -2.91 22.15
CA GLU A 207 -2.19 -2.05 22.17
C GLU A 207 -2.08 -0.82 21.26
N MET A 208 -0.89 -0.22 21.19
CA MET A 208 -0.64 0.94 20.33
C MET A 208 -0.72 0.56 18.85
N GLU A 209 -0.16 -0.59 18.49
CA GLU A 209 -0.23 -1.15 17.14
C GLU A 209 -1.68 -1.42 16.75
N ASP A 210 -2.47 -2.03 17.63
CA ASP A 210 -3.90 -2.30 17.41
C ASP A 210 -4.70 -1.02 17.14
N LYS A 211 -4.43 0.05 17.89
CA LYS A 211 -5.10 1.34 17.68
C LYS A 211 -4.76 1.92 16.31
N ILE A 212 -3.51 1.81 15.87
CA ILE A 212 -3.07 2.30 14.56
C ILE A 212 -3.65 1.45 13.45
N ALA A 213 -3.59 0.12 13.57
CA ALA A 213 -4.20 -0.81 12.63
C ALA A 213 -5.71 -0.52 12.47
N HIS A 214 -6.41 -0.20 13.56
CA HIS A 214 -7.80 0.22 13.50
C HIS A 214 -7.97 1.56 12.78
N VAL A 215 -7.17 2.60 13.08
CA VAL A 215 -7.26 3.92 12.43
C VAL A 215 -7.07 3.81 10.92
N PHE A 216 -6.07 3.06 10.47
CA PHE A 216 -5.73 2.90 9.05
C PHE A 216 -6.50 1.77 8.35
N MET A 217 -7.43 1.10 9.03
CA MET A 217 -8.24 -0.02 8.49
C MET A 217 -7.42 -1.23 8.02
N GLU A 218 -6.18 -1.38 8.51
CA GLU A 218 -5.35 -2.55 8.23
C GLU A 218 -5.70 -3.73 9.14
N ALA A 219 -6.29 -3.47 10.31
CA ALA A 219 -6.82 -4.52 11.18
C ALA A 219 -7.90 -5.37 10.48
N ASP A 220 -8.73 -4.75 9.62
CA ASP A 220 -9.85 -5.42 8.95
C ASP A 220 -9.37 -6.45 7.91
N HIS A 221 -8.12 -6.36 7.42
CA HIS A 221 -7.51 -7.32 6.49
C HIS A 221 -6.85 -8.51 7.22
N VAL A 222 -6.16 -8.25 8.33
CA VAL A 222 -5.53 -9.29 9.15
C VAL A 222 -6.58 -10.28 9.69
N TYR A 223 -7.72 -9.79 10.18
CA TYR A 223 -8.82 -10.67 10.62
C TYR A 223 -9.43 -11.49 9.48
N VAL A 224 -9.48 -10.96 8.26
CA VAL A 224 -10.03 -11.69 7.10
C VAL A 224 -9.05 -12.76 6.61
N GLN A 225 -7.74 -12.48 6.60
CA GLN A 225 -6.72 -13.47 6.26
C GLN A 225 -6.61 -14.59 7.30
N ASP A 226 -6.61 -14.27 8.59
CA ASP A 226 -6.60 -15.29 9.65
C ASP A 226 -7.84 -16.19 9.58
N VAL A 227 -9.02 -15.62 9.35
CA VAL A 227 -10.26 -16.41 9.17
C VAL A 227 -10.21 -17.26 7.91
N LEU A 228 -9.65 -16.74 6.81
CA LEU A 228 -9.51 -17.50 5.56
C LEU A 228 -8.47 -18.62 5.66
N ASP A 229 -7.34 -18.41 6.34
CA ASP A 229 -6.32 -19.43 6.55
C ASP A 229 -6.81 -20.52 7.51
N VAL A 230 -7.51 -20.14 8.59
CA VAL A 230 -8.19 -21.12 9.45
C VAL A 230 -9.22 -21.92 8.65
N SER A 231 -10.03 -21.27 7.80
CA SER A 231 -11.00 -21.98 6.95
C SER A 231 -10.35 -22.92 5.92
N ARG A 232 -9.17 -22.56 5.39
CA ARG A 232 -8.38 -23.43 4.49
C ARG A 232 -7.78 -24.62 5.22
N ILE A 233 -7.25 -24.43 6.42
CA ILE A 233 -6.70 -25.50 7.25
C ILE A 233 -7.81 -26.50 7.61
N PHE A 234 -8.98 -26.01 8.04
CA PHE A 234 -10.13 -26.88 8.32
C PHE A 234 -10.75 -27.51 7.06
N GLY A 235 -10.68 -26.82 5.91
CA GLY A 235 -11.12 -27.37 4.62
C GLY A 235 -10.17 -28.44 4.05
N ALA A 236 -8.88 -28.40 4.40
CA ALA A 236 -7.88 -29.41 4.00
C ALA A 236 -7.86 -30.64 4.93
N LEU A 237 -8.48 -30.55 6.11
CA LEU A 237 -8.61 -31.63 7.10
C LEU A 237 -9.91 -32.44 6.96
N LYS A 238 -10.66 -32.23 5.88
CA LYS A 238 -11.92 -32.92 5.57
C LYS A 238 -11.82 -33.67 4.25
#